data_AF-A0AAJ7S0R4-F1
#
_entry.id   AF-A0AAJ7S0R4-F1
#
_cell.length_a   1.000
_cell.length_b   1.000
_cell.length_c   1.000
_cell.angle_alpha   90.00
_cell.angle_beta   90.00
_cell.angle_gamma   90.00
#
_symmetry.space_group_name_H-M   'P 1'
#
loop_
_entity.id
_entity.type
_entity.pdbx_description
1 polymer ?
#
loop_
_entity_poly.entity_id
_entity_poly.type
_entity_poly.pdbx_seq_one_letter_code
_entity_poly.pdbx_strand_id
1 'polypeptide(L)'
;MAAGCCGTKKQKLNNSSSVPCNGTVLTNGIQLRNSVIVKPEMGFFCFDVLYCQLHQLDPPKSPNFSNEAFPLFVTWTIGKDMRLRGCIGTFNAMQLHAGLREYATTSAFKDSRFNPITRDELPRLHVSVSILRHFEDGVDYLDWEVGVHGIRIEFHNEKGNKRTATYLPDVATEQGWDQIQTIDSLLHKGGYKGLVTPDIRRSVKLTRYQSEKVTVSYQDYMTHWHKRMAASCCGTKKQKLNDSSSIPRNNPVSLQNGIHIRSSIIVQPEMGFYCFDVLYCQLHQLDPPKPPNFSNEAFPLFVTWTIGKDMRLRGCIGTFNAMHLHAGLREYATTSAFKDSRFNPITLEELPRLHVSVSILRHFEDGADYLDWVIGVHGIRIEFHNEKGNKRTATYLPDVAIEQGWNQVQTIDSLLHKGGYKGLVTPDLRRSLKLTRYQSEKVTVSYQDYITRWHGKTC
;
A
#
# COMPACT_ATOMS: atom_id res chain seq x y z
N MET A 1 51.88 13.33 -46.84
CA MET A 1 50.79 14.32 -46.86
C MET A 1 50.51 14.66 -45.39
N ALA A 2 51.34 15.44 -44.68
CA ALA A 2 51.33 16.92 -44.58
C ALA A 2 49.90 17.48 -44.36
N ALA A 3 49.55 18.34 -43.40
CA ALA A 3 50.16 19.13 -42.31
C ALA A 3 48.95 19.59 -41.42
N GLY A 4 49.02 20.21 -40.24
CA GLY A 4 50.08 20.80 -39.42
C GLY A 4 49.46 21.49 -38.17
N CYS A 5 50.35 21.80 -37.21
CA CYS A 5 50.40 22.89 -36.20
C CYS A 5 49.12 23.38 -35.47
N CYS A 6 49.12 23.72 -34.17
CA CYS A 6 50.07 24.57 -33.46
C CYS A 6 49.89 24.46 -31.92
N GLY A 7 50.96 24.69 -31.15
CA GLY A 7 50.98 24.60 -29.68
C GLY A 7 51.05 25.94 -28.93
N THR A 8 51.13 25.85 -27.60
CA THR A 8 51.84 26.67 -26.57
C THR A 8 51.09 26.54 -25.21
N LYS A 9 51.64 26.53 -23.99
CA LYS A 9 52.99 26.77 -23.41
C LYS A 9 53.04 26.17 -21.97
N LYS A 10 54.26 25.89 -21.50
CA LYS A 10 54.68 25.31 -20.19
C LYS A 10 54.81 26.32 -19.03
N GLN A 11 54.77 25.82 -17.78
CA GLN A 11 55.68 26.07 -16.61
C GLN A 11 55.32 25.01 -15.53
N LYS A 12 56.13 24.03 -15.01
CA LYS A 12 57.45 23.95 -14.30
C LYS A 12 57.51 24.88 -13.06
N LEU A 13 57.85 24.50 -11.81
CA LEU A 13 58.72 23.46 -11.21
C LEU A 13 58.54 23.35 -9.66
N ASN A 14 59.00 22.22 -9.07
CA ASN A 14 59.56 21.94 -7.71
C ASN A 14 58.66 22.04 -6.45
N ASN A 15 58.54 21.07 -5.53
CA ASN A 15 59.41 20.10 -4.80
C ASN A 15 60.08 20.67 -3.53
N SER A 16 59.57 20.34 -2.32
CA SER A 16 60.36 19.93 -1.12
C SER A 16 59.52 19.66 0.16
N SER A 17 59.73 18.45 0.68
CA SER A 17 59.72 17.89 2.05
C SER A 17 59.45 18.71 3.35
N SER A 18 58.58 18.09 4.19
CA SER A 18 58.72 17.67 5.61
C SER A 18 58.50 18.60 6.84
N VAL A 19 57.39 18.31 7.58
CA VAL A 19 57.21 17.98 9.05
C VAL A 19 57.57 19.07 10.11
N PRO A 20 56.97 19.12 11.34
CA PRO A 20 55.56 19.07 11.82
C PRO A 20 55.20 20.24 12.79
N CYS A 21 53.94 20.41 13.22
CA CYS A 21 53.65 20.94 14.57
C CYS A 21 52.20 20.74 15.05
N ASN A 22 52.13 20.46 16.35
CA ASN A 22 51.02 19.95 17.17
C ASN A 22 49.96 20.97 17.59
N GLY A 23 48.81 20.42 18.00
CA GLY A 23 47.92 20.97 19.04
C GLY A 23 46.63 21.57 18.47
N THR A 24 45.43 21.11 18.83
CA THR A 24 45.00 20.71 20.17
C THR A 24 43.83 19.74 20.08
N VAL A 25 43.95 18.67 20.86
CA VAL A 25 42.92 17.68 21.18
C VAL A 25 41.79 18.38 21.93
N LEU A 26 40.57 18.31 21.40
CA LEU A 26 39.38 18.23 22.23
C LEU A 26 38.75 16.86 22.00
N THR A 27 39.03 16.02 22.99
CA THR A 27 38.40 14.74 23.27
C THR A 27 36.88 14.84 23.20
N ASN A 28 36.29 14.06 22.30
CA ASN A 28 35.06 13.29 22.55
C ASN A 28 34.95 12.19 21.48
N GLY A 29 35.96 11.33 21.44
CA GLY A 29 35.80 9.99 20.90
C GLY A 29 35.59 9.06 22.09
N ILE A 30 34.40 8.48 22.20
CA ILE A 30 34.07 7.17 22.78
C ILE A 30 32.55 6.96 22.55
N GLN A 31 32.18 5.81 21.97
CA GLN A 31 30.83 5.28 21.67
C GLN A 31 30.18 5.54 20.30
N LEU A 32 30.78 5.14 19.18
CA LEU A 32 29.99 4.93 17.94
C LEU A 32 30.40 3.68 17.11
N ARG A 33 31.25 2.79 17.63
CA ARG A 33 31.76 1.65 16.83
C ARG A 33 30.96 0.34 16.89
N ASN A 34 30.04 0.16 17.83
CA ASN A 34 29.26 -1.09 17.97
C ASN A 34 27.73 -0.87 18.09
N SER A 35 27.19 0.22 17.52
CA SER A 35 25.74 0.40 17.47
C SER A 35 25.16 -0.46 16.35
N VAL A 36 24.25 -1.37 16.68
CA VAL A 36 23.44 -2.09 15.69
C VAL A 36 22.67 -1.04 14.86
N ILE A 37 22.89 -1.05 13.54
CA ILE A 37 22.27 -0.11 12.60
C ILE A 37 20.89 -0.61 12.21
N VAL A 38 20.77 -1.91 11.96
CA VAL A 38 19.48 -2.51 11.60
C VAL A 38 18.51 -2.43 12.77
N LYS A 39 17.30 -1.98 12.48
CA LYS A 39 16.22 -1.96 13.46
C LYS A 39 14.94 -2.52 12.86
N PRO A 40 14.07 -3.18 13.65
CA PRO A 40 12.77 -3.67 13.18
C PRO A 40 11.94 -2.60 12.44
N GLU A 41 12.07 -1.33 12.83
CA GLU A 41 11.41 -0.18 12.21
C GLU A 41 11.75 -0.01 10.73
N MET A 42 12.93 -0.45 10.29
CA MET A 42 13.30 -0.46 8.87
C MET A 42 12.40 -1.44 8.08
N GLY A 43 12.18 -2.63 8.62
CA GLY A 43 11.26 -3.61 8.03
C GLY A 43 9.81 -3.13 8.07
N PHE A 44 9.38 -2.49 9.17
CA PHE A 44 8.06 -1.88 9.27
C PHE A 44 7.86 -0.76 8.24
N PHE A 45 8.89 0.05 7.98
CA PHE A 45 8.85 1.06 6.94
C PHE A 45 8.74 0.44 5.53
N CYS A 46 9.42 -0.67 5.26
CA CYS A 46 9.25 -1.40 4.00
C CYS A 46 7.80 -1.91 3.82
N PHE A 47 7.16 -2.39 4.88
CA PHE A 47 5.73 -2.75 4.86
C PHE A 47 4.82 -1.53 4.65
N ASP A 48 5.08 -0.39 5.31
CA ASP A 48 4.35 0.86 5.08
C ASP A 48 4.41 1.26 3.58
N VAL A 49 5.59 1.14 2.95
CA VAL A 49 5.79 1.43 1.51
C VAL A 49 5.01 0.46 0.63
N LEU A 50 5.12 -0.84 0.89
CA LEU A 50 4.42 -1.88 0.13
C LEU A 50 2.90 -1.69 0.22
N TYR A 51 2.38 -1.41 1.42
CA TYR A 51 0.96 -1.18 1.66
C TYR A 51 0.44 0.03 0.89
N CYS A 52 1.12 1.18 0.97
CA CYS A 52 0.72 2.37 0.21
C CYS A 52 0.67 2.11 -1.30
N GLN A 53 1.66 1.39 -1.85
CA GLN A 53 1.68 1.04 -3.28
C GLN A 53 0.52 0.12 -3.67
N LEU A 54 0.30 -0.95 -2.90
CA LEU A 54 -0.79 -1.89 -3.17
C LEU A 54 -2.17 -1.23 -3.10
N HIS A 55 -2.35 -0.26 -2.21
CA HIS A 55 -3.62 0.44 -1.99
C HIS A 55 -3.74 1.77 -2.73
N GLN A 56 -2.75 2.15 -3.56
CA GLN A 56 -2.71 3.41 -4.31
C GLN A 56 -2.86 4.65 -3.41
N LEU A 57 -2.21 4.61 -2.24
CA LEU A 57 -2.18 5.70 -1.27
C LEU A 57 -0.92 6.55 -1.44
N ASP A 58 -0.93 7.73 -0.84
CA ASP A 58 0.25 8.58 -0.76
C ASP A 58 1.43 7.86 -0.07
N PRO A 59 2.68 8.14 -0.48
CA PRO A 59 3.85 7.51 0.13
C PRO A 59 3.92 7.74 1.65
N PRO A 60 4.42 6.75 2.42
CA PRO A 60 4.51 6.92 3.86
C PRO A 60 5.48 8.04 4.24
N LYS A 61 5.18 8.69 5.37
CA LYS A 61 6.00 9.73 6.01
C LYS A 61 7.43 9.25 6.23
N SER A 62 8.36 10.19 6.36
CA SER A 62 9.75 9.87 6.66
C SER A 62 9.87 9.10 7.98
N PRO A 63 10.62 8.00 8.02
CA PRO A 63 10.72 7.18 9.22
C PRO A 63 11.65 7.82 10.27
N ASN A 64 11.46 7.42 11.53
CA ASN A 64 12.21 7.93 12.68
C ASN A 64 13.40 7.01 13.04
N PHE A 65 14.28 6.76 12.08
CA PHE A 65 15.57 6.09 12.28
C PHE A 65 16.67 6.78 11.44
N SER A 66 17.94 6.42 11.64
CA SER A 66 19.07 7.07 10.95
C SER A 66 18.87 7.09 9.43
N ASN A 67 19.22 8.20 8.80
CA ASN A 67 19.19 8.32 7.34
C ASN A 67 20.59 8.23 6.72
N GLU A 68 21.59 7.73 7.45
CA GLU A 68 22.95 7.53 6.91
C GLU A 68 22.96 6.66 5.65
N ALA A 69 24.00 6.82 4.83
CA ALA A 69 24.13 6.09 3.57
C ALA A 69 24.77 4.71 3.79
N PHE A 70 24.10 3.66 3.34
CA PHE A 70 24.65 2.30 3.34
C PHE A 70 24.26 1.54 2.08
N PRO A 71 25.10 0.59 1.62
CA PRO A 71 24.66 -0.44 0.70
C PRO A 71 23.63 -1.35 1.40
N LEU A 72 22.53 -1.67 0.73
CA LEU A 72 21.41 -2.37 1.34
C LEU A 72 20.65 -3.26 0.38
N PHE A 73 20.01 -4.29 0.94
CA PHE A 73 19.09 -5.18 0.24
C PHE A 73 17.77 -5.29 0.99
N VAL A 74 16.67 -5.31 0.23
CA VAL A 74 15.33 -5.64 0.75
C VAL A 74 14.90 -6.97 0.13
N THR A 75 14.55 -7.91 1.01
CA THR A 75 14.13 -9.26 0.63
C THR A 75 12.74 -9.54 1.17
N TRP A 76 11.82 -9.95 0.30
CA TRP A 76 10.51 -10.48 0.65
C TRP A 76 10.57 -12.00 0.64
N THR A 77 10.04 -12.62 1.69
CA THR A 77 9.78 -14.06 1.75
C THR A 77 8.31 -14.31 2.11
N ILE A 78 7.78 -15.48 1.77
CA ILE A 78 6.37 -15.82 1.95
C ILE A 78 6.19 -17.21 2.53
N GLY A 79 5.18 -17.36 3.39
CA GLY A 79 4.80 -18.65 3.97
C GLY A 79 5.61 -19.02 5.20
N LYS A 80 5.34 -20.21 5.75
CA LYS A 80 6.01 -20.73 6.94
C LYS A 80 7.41 -21.26 6.64
N ASP A 81 7.64 -21.63 5.39
CA ASP A 81 8.90 -22.11 4.82
C ASP A 81 9.84 -20.97 4.37
N MET A 82 9.44 -19.71 4.58
CA MET A 82 10.25 -18.52 4.26
C MET A 82 10.72 -18.49 2.79
N ARG A 83 9.90 -18.99 1.87
CA ARG A 83 10.26 -19.06 0.45
C ARG A 83 10.50 -17.66 -0.12
N LEU A 84 11.60 -17.50 -0.87
CA LEU A 84 11.94 -16.24 -1.54
C LEU A 84 10.79 -15.76 -2.45
N ARG A 85 10.41 -14.49 -2.27
CA ARG A 85 9.30 -13.84 -3.00
C ARG A 85 9.74 -12.58 -3.77
N GLY A 86 10.93 -12.07 -3.48
CA GLY A 86 11.61 -10.98 -4.19
C GLY A 86 12.85 -10.53 -3.43
N CYS A 87 13.92 -10.17 -4.10
CA CYS A 87 15.13 -9.64 -3.44
C CYS A 87 15.89 -8.73 -4.39
N ILE A 88 15.95 -7.45 -4.07
CA ILE A 88 16.67 -6.43 -4.83
C ILE A 88 17.34 -5.45 -3.85
N GLY A 89 18.50 -4.93 -4.24
CA GLY A 89 19.29 -4.00 -3.44
C GLY A 89 20.44 -3.40 -4.24
N THR A 90 21.38 -2.80 -3.52
CA THR A 90 22.51 -2.06 -4.09
C THR A 90 23.78 -2.26 -3.29
N PHE A 91 24.92 -2.21 -4.00
CA PHE A 91 26.25 -2.12 -3.41
C PHE A 91 26.74 -0.68 -3.25
N ASN A 92 26.04 0.30 -3.84
CA ASN A 92 26.35 1.70 -3.66
C ASN A 92 25.68 2.19 -2.38
N ALA A 93 26.41 3.00 -1.60
CA ALA A 93 25.83 3.60 -0.41
C ALA A 93 24.66 4.53 -0.80
N MET A 94 23.48 4.25 -0.24
CA MET A 94 22.29 5.06 -0.43
C MET A 94 21.71 5.44 0.92
N GLN A 95 21.19 6.67 1.02
CA GLN A 95 20.48 7.14 2.21
C GLN A 95 19.37 6.13 2.57
N LEU A 96 19.38 5.62 3.80
CA LEU A 96 18.48 4.53 4.22
C LEU A 96 17.01 4.79 3.88
N HIS A 97 16.49 6.00 4.07
CA HIS A 97 15.08 6.30 3.83
C HIS A 97 14.73 6.16 2.34
N ALA A 98 15.60 6.63 1.45
CA ALA A 98 15.41 6.55 0.01
C ALA A 98 15.61 5.12 -0.50
N GLY A 99 16.71 4.48 -0.09
CA GLY A 99 17.04 3.12 -0.51
C GLY A 99 16.01 2.10 -0.05
N LEU A 100 15.54 2.16 1.21
CA LEU A 100 14.50 1.24 1.69
C LEU A 100 13.17 1.44 0.95
N ARG A 101 12.79 2.68 0.62
CA ARG A 101 11.58 2.98 -0.16
C ARG A 101 11.67 2.41 -1.59
N GLU A 102 12.79 2.67 -2.25
CA GLU A 102 13.03 2.21 -3.62
C GLU A 102 13.10 0.69 -3.69
N TYR A 103 13.90 0.06 -2.82
CA TYR A 103 14.14 -1.38 -2.88
C TYR A 103 13.01 -2.20 -2.27
N ALA A 104 12.19 -1.68 -1.34
CA ALA A 104 10.94 -2.33 -0.96
C ALA A 104 9.98 -2.44 -2.16
N THR A 105 9.83 -1.35 -2.92
CA THR A 105 8.97 -1.31 -4.12
C THR A 105 9.54 -2.20 -5.23
N THR A 106 10.83 -2.05 -5.54
CA THR A 106 11.46 -2.74 -6.67
C THR A 106 11.53 -4.25 -6.43
N SER A 107 11.89 -4.69 -5.21
CA SER A 107 11.89 -6.12 -4.89
C SER A 107 10.50 -6.75 -4.86
N ALA A 108 9.44 -5.97 -4.54
CA ALA A 108 8.07 -6.46 -4.53
C ALA A 108 7.44 -6.56 -5.93
N PHE A 109 7.75 -5.63 -6.84
CA PHE A 109 7.00 -5.45 -8.09
C PHE A 109 7.83 -5.59 -9.36
N LYS A 110 9.16 -5.50 -9.28
CA LYS A 110 10.05 -5.43 -10.45
C LYS A 110 11.15 -6.49 -10.46
N ASP A 111 11.14 -7.43 -9.52
CA ASP A 111 12.02 -8.59 -9.56
C ASP A 111 11.53 -9.58 -10.63
N SER A 112 12.22 -9.63 -11.77
CA SER A 112 11.78 -10.38 -12.97
C SER A 112 11.64 -11.89 -12.77
N ARG A 113 12.16 -12.44 -11.66
CA ARG A 113 12.02 -13.86 -11.30
C ARG A 113 10.63 -14.20 -10.75
N PHE A 114 9.85 -13.19 -10.35
CA PHE A 114 8.58 -13.36 -9.67
C PHE A 114 7.51 -12.44 -10.26
N ASN A 115 6.24 -12.84 -10.19
CA ASN A 115 5.13 -11.94 -10.47
C ASN A 115 5.05 -10.84 -9.39
N PRO A 116 4.52 -9.64 -9.69
CA PRO A 116 4.30 -8.60 -8.68
C PRO A 116 3.55 -9.12 -7.44
N ILE A 117 3.97 -8.72 -6.23
CA ILE A 117 3.28 -9.07 -4.98
C ILE A 117 1.85 -8.52 -5.00
N THR A 118 0.88 -9.30 -4.52
CA THR A 118 -0.55 -8.92 -4.44
C THR A 118 -1.01 -8.66 -3.01
N ARG A 119 -2.16 -8.00 -2.84
CA ARG A 119 -2.75 -7.69 -1.52
C ARG A 119 -3.00 -8.95 -0.67
N ASP A 120 -3.48 -10.02 -1.29
CA ASP A 120 -3.79 -11.29 -0.61
C ASP A 120 -2.54 -12.02 -0.07
N GLU A 121 -1.34 -11.60 -0.48
CA GLU A 121 -0.09 -12.16 0.00
C GLU A 121 0.37 -11.54 1.32
N LEU A 122 -0.04 -10.29 1.61
CA LEU A 122 0.42 -9.51 2.77
C LEU A 122 0.44 -10.31 4.09
N PRO A 123 -0.62 -11.03 4.50
CA PRO A 123 -0.64 -11.75 5.79
C PRO A 123 0.40 -12.86 5.92
N ARG A 124 1.01 -13.30 4.82
CA ARG A 124 1.98 -14.40 4.78
C ARG A 124 3.41 -13.91 4.53
N LEU A 125 3.61 -12.60 4.35
CA LEU A 125 4.91 -12.04 4.01
C LEU A 125 5.78 -11.81 5.25
N HIS A 126 7.08 -11.92 5.00
CA HIS A 126 8.12 -11.39 5.86
C HIS A 126 9.02 -10.51 5.03
N VAL A 127 9.62 -9.50 5.66
CA VAL A 127 10.62 -8.65 5.02
C VAL A 127 11.92 -8.71 5.80
N SER A 128 13.02 -8.92 5.09
CA SER A 128 14.36 -8.82 5.62
C SER A 128 15.06 -7.58 5.04
N VAL A 129 15.61 -6.75 5.92
CA VAL A 129 16.48 -5.63 5.56
C VAL A 129 17.91 -6.02 5.90
N SER A 130 18.79 -6.02 4.91
CA SER A 130 20.22 -6.32 5.07
C SER A 130 21.05 -5.07 4.77
N ILE A 131 21.84 -4.61 5.74
CA ILE A 131 22.76 -3.47 5.61
C ILE A 131 24.18 -4.01 5.51
N LEU A 132 24.88 -3.72 4.41
CA LEU A 132 26.20 -4.29 4.12
C LEU A 132 27.31 -3.36 4.61
N ARG A 133 28.33 -3.95 5.23
CA ARG A 133 29.42 -3.22 5.89
C ARG A 133 30.74 -3.97 5.76
N HIS A 134 31.82 -3.29 6.13
CA HIS A 134 33.15 -3.90 6.26
C HIS A 134 33.61 -4.58 4.95
N PHE A 135 33.51 -3.86 3.83
CA PHE A 135 34.02 -4.35 2.56
C PHE A 135 35.56 -4.40 2.58
N GLU A 136 36.10 -5.58 2.33
CA GLU A 136 37.53 -5.87 2.30
C GLU A 136 37.86 -6.67 1.05
N ASP A 137 38.90 -6.27 0.32
CA ASP A 137 39.41 -7.09 -0.78
C ASP A 137 40.11 -8.31 -0.19
N GLY A 138 39.68 -9.50 -0.64
CA GLY A 138 40.28 -10.76 -0.25
C GLY A 138 41.62 -10.99 -0.96
N VAL A 139 42.53 -11.68 -0.30
CA VAL A 139 43.83 -12.09 -0.87
C VAL A 139 43.63 -13.05 -2.04
N ASP A 140 42.70 -13.98 -1.91
CA ASP A 140 42.28 -14.92 -2.95
C ASP A 140 40.78 -15.25 -2.86
N TYR A 141 40.31 -16.15 -3.72
CA TYR A 141 38.89 -16.54 -3.80
C TYR A 141 38.39 -17.38 -2.60
N LEU A 142 39.28 -17.81 -1.70
CA LEU A 142 38.99 -18.52 -0.46
C LEU A 142 39.16 -17.64 0.78
N ASP A 143 39.57 -16.38 0.63
CA ASP A 143 39.80 -15.46 1.75
C ASP A 143 38.49 -14.85 2.30
N TRP A 144 37.61 -15.72 2.81
CA TRP A 144 36.34 -15.38 3.46
C TRP A 144 35.88 -16.54 4.35
N GLU A 145 34.80 -16.37 5.11
CA GLU A 145 34.35 -17.38 6.07
C GLU A 145 32.85 -17.63 5.89
N VAL A 146 32.48 -18.91 5.74
CA VAL A 146 31.10 -19.34 5.53
C VAL A 146 30.25 -19.00 6.76
N GLY A 147 29.10 -18.37 6.54
CA GLY A 147 28.19 -17.93 7.60
C GLY A 147 28.59 -16.62 8.28
N VAL A 148 29.77 -16.07 7.98
CA VAL A 148 30.22 -14.76 8.48
C VAL A 148 30.24 -13.73 7.37
N HIS A 149 30.82 -14.08 6.22
CA HIS A 149 31.07 -13.17 5.13
C HIS A 149 30.09 -13.36 3.97
N GLY A 150 29.52 -12.25 3.51
CA GLY A 150 29.00 -12.12 2.16
C GLY A 150 30.15 -11.87 1.21
N ILE A 151 30.00 -12.31 -0.04
CA ILE A 151 31.06 -12.19 -1.04
C ILE A 151 30.53 -11.57 -2.32
N ARG A 152 31.34 -10.70 -2.91
CA ARG A 152 31.15 -10.14 -4.24
C ARG A 152 32.36 -10.53 -5.08
N ILE A 153 32.11 -11.30 -6.12
CA ILE A 153 33.15 -11.72 -7.06
C ILE A 153 33.12 -10.86 -8.31
N GLU A 154 34.29 -10.60 -8.86
CA GLU A 154 34.51 -10.02 -10.16
C GLU A 154 35.35 -10.98 -10.99
N PHE A 155 34.91 -11.26 -12.22
CA PHE A 155 35.57 -12.20 -13.13
C PHE A 155 35.30 -11.84 -14.58
N HIS A 156 36.04 -12.45 -15.50
CA HIS A 156 35.75 -12.35 -16.94
C HIS A 156 35.06 -13.63 -17.41
N ASN A 157 33.96 -13.48 -18.14
CA ASN A 157 33.31 -14.63 -18.75
C ASN A 157 34.06 -15.09 -20.02
N GLU A 158 33.59 -16.15 -20.66
CA GLU A 158 34.21 -16.77 -21.83
C GLU A 158 34.27 -15.83 -23.05
N LYS A 159 33.47 -14.77 -23.04
CA LYS A 159 33.46 -13.72 -24.06
C LYS A 159 34.42 -12.56 -23.72
N GLY A 160 35.20 -12.68 -22.64
CA GLY A 160 36.07 -11.63 -22.15
C GLY A 160 35.34 -10.45 -21.49
N ASN A 161 34.04 -10.58 -21.22
CA ASN A 161 33.28 -9.51 -20.57
C ASN A 161 33.42 -9.60 -19.06
N LYS A 162 33.75 -8.47 -18.42
CA LYS A 162 33.76 -8.34 -16.96
C LYS A 162 32.35 -8.51 -16.40
N ARG A 163 32.21 -9.40 -15.41
CA ARG A 163 30.97 -9.75 -14.72
C ARG A 163 31.18 -9.65 -13.22
N THR A 164 30.07 -9.44 -12.51
CA THR A 164 30.06 -9.47 -11.06
C THR A 164 28.89 -10.30 -10.57
N ALA A 165 29.11 -11.05 -9.50
CA ALA A 165 28.07 -11.78 -8.81
C ALA A 165 28.26 -11.64 -7.30
N THR A 166 27.19 -11.84 -6.54
CA THR A 166 27.26 -11.76 -5.09
C THR A 166 26.28 -12.72 -4.42
N TYR A 167 26.67 -13.14 -3.23
CA TYR A 167 25.80 -13.77 -2.24
C TYR A 167 25.96 -13.05 -0.90
N LEU A 168 24.86 -12.94 -0.19
CA LEU A 168 24.81 -12.48 1.21
C LEU A 168 25.38 -13.57 2.13
N PRO A 169 25.80 -13.24 3.38
CA PRO A 169 26.44 -14.19 4.29
C PRO A 169 25.66 -15.50 4.52
N ASP A 170 24.33 -15.42 4.55
CA ASP A 170 23.48 -16.56 4.89
C ASP A 170 23.41 -17.63 3.79
N VAL A 171 23.67 -17.28 2.53
CA VAL A 171 23.35 -18.14 1.38
C VAL A 171 24.15 -19.44 1.38
N ALA A 172 25.47 -19.37 1.62
CA ALA A 172 26.31 -20.56 1.60
C ALA A 172 25.89 -21.55 2.69
N THR A 173 25.61 -21.04 3.90
CA THR A 173 25.14 -21.83 5.04
C THR A 173 23.77 -22.46 4.78
N GLU A 174 22.82 -21.69 4.24
CA GLU A 174 21.46 -22.18 3.92
C GLU A 174 21.48 -23.29 2.86
N GLN A 175 22.45 -23.26 1.94
CA GLN A 175 22.60 -24.28 0.90
C GLN A 175 23.49 -25.46 1.32
N GLY A 176 24.16 -25.36 2.48
CA GLY A 176 25.18 -26.33 2.90
C GLY A 176 26.40 -26.36 1.98
N TRP A 177 26.73 -25.24 1.35
CA TRP A 177 27.88 -25.11 0.45
C TRP A 177 29.16 -24.78 1.20
N ASP A 178 30.25 -25.42 0.80
CA ASP A 178 31.60 -24.97 1.15
C ASP A 178 32.03 -23.75 0.31
N GLN A 179 33.24 -23.26 0.54
CA GLN A 179 33.75 -22.08 -0.16
C GLN A 179 33.88 -22.31 -1.67
N ILE A 180 34.32 -23.50 -2.09
CA ILE A 180 34.52 -23.84 -3.51
C ILE A 180 33.17 -23.88 -4.22
N GLN A 181 32.22 -24.63 -3.65
CA GLN A 181 30.86 -24.76 -4.18
C GLN A 181 30.18 -23.40 -4.29
N THR A 182 30.37 -22.52 -3.29
CA THR A 182 29.81 -21.16 -3.31
C THR A 182 30.40 -20.32 -4.45
N ILE A 183 31.72 -20.37 -4.68
CA ILE A 183 32.38 -19.65 -5.77
C ILE A 183 31.93 -20.16 -7.14
N ASP A 184 31.85 -21.47 -7.32
CA ASP A 184 31.38 -22.10 -8.56
C ASP A 184 29.93 -21.68 -8.86
N SER A 185 29.06 -21.72 -7.85
CA SER A 185 27.68 -21.26 -7.93
C SER A 185 27.60 -19.77 -8.30
N LEU A 186 28.46 -18.92 -7.73
CA LEU A 186 28.51 -17.49 -8.05
C LEU A 186 28.97 -17.21 -9.47
N LEU A 187 29.95 -17.94 -9.98
CA LEU A 187 30.40 -17.82 -11.36
C LEU A 187 29.24 -18.10 -12.31
N HIS A 188 28.51 -19.20 -12.09
CA HIS A 188 27.32 -19.53 -12.87
C HIS A 188 26.22 -18.48 -12.74
N LYS A 189 25.95 -18.01 -11.52
CA LYS A 189 24.99 -16.92 -11.27
C LYS A 189 25.39 -15.61 -11.98
N GLY A 190 26.68 -15.32 -12.09
CA GLY A 190 27.24 -14.18 -12.82
C GLY A 190 27.24 -14.34 -14.34
N GLY A 191 26.78 -15.49 -14.84
CA GLY A 191 26.64 -15.78 -16.27
C GLY A 191 27.83 -16.50 -16.90
N TYR A 192 28.70 -17.12 -16.10
CA TYR A 192 29.70 -18.08 -16.60
C TYR A 192 29.01 -19.40 -16.98
N LYS A 193 29.23 -19.90 -18.18
CA LYS A 193 28.60 -21.12 -18.72
C LYS A 193 29.59 -22.27 -18.95
N GLY A 194 30.90 -22.00 -18.91
CA GLY A 194 31.97 -22.96 -19.09
C GLY A 194 32.19 -23.86 -17.86
N LEU A 195 33.11 -24.82 -18.02
CA LEU A 195 33.57 -25.66 -16.92
C LEU A 195 34.36 -24.82 -15.92
N VAL A 196 34.04 -24.92 -14.63
CA VAL A 196 34.75 -24.19 -13.59
C VAL A 196 36.07 -24.90 -13.24
N THR A 197 37.16 -24.43 -13.82
CA THR A 197 38.53 -24.92 -13.60
C THR A 197 39.23 -24.19 -12.44
N PRO A 198 40.34 -24.73 -11.89
CA PRO A 198 41.16 -24.02 -10.91
C PRO A 198 41.68 -22.66 -11.41
N ASP A 199 41.94 -22.52 -12.71
CA ASP A 199 42.43 -21.26 -13.29
C ASP A 199 41.38 -20.14 -13.26
N ILE A 200 40.13 -20.45 -13.62
CA ILE A 200 39.06 -19.44 -13.55
C ILE A 200 38.80 -19.05 -12.09
N ARG A 201 38.84 -19.98 -11.14
CA ARG A 201 38.73 -19.65 -9.69
C ARG A 201 39.84 -18.71 -9.25
N ARG A 202 41.09 -18.98 -9.61
CA ARG A 202 42.24 -18.09 -9.31
C ARG A 202 42.13 -16.71 -9.96
N SER A 203 41.39 -16.59 -11.07
CA SER A 203 41.17 -15.31 -11.74
C SER A 203 40.11 -14.42 -11.06
N VAL A 204 39.33 -14.98 -10.12
CA VAL A 204 38.29 -14.24 -9.41
C VAL A 204 38.93 -13.22 -8.49
N LYS A 205 38.57 -11.95 -8.67
CA LYS A 205 38.77 -10.94 -7.63
C LYS A 205 37.60 -11.01 -6.65
N LEU A 206 37.90 -11.32 -5.39
CA LEU A 206 36.91 -11.42 -4.34
C LEU A 206 36.96 -10.20 -3.43
N THR A 207 35.80 -9.62 -3.15
CA THR A 207 35.61 -8.68 -2.04
C THR A 207 34.66 -9.34 -1.04
N ARG A 208 35.09 -9.49 0.21
CA ARG A 208 34.24 -9.96 1.31
C ARG A 208 33.62 -8.77 2.03
N TYR A 209 32.48 -9.01 2.67
CA TYR A 209 31.78 -8.03 3.49
C TYR A 209 30.97 -8.72 4.56
N GLN A 210 30.57 -7.98 5.59
CA GLN A 210 29.62 -8.44 6.60
C GLN A 210 28.27 -7.77 6.37
N SER A 211 27.20 -8.35 6.91
CA SER A 211 25.90 -7.69 6.89
C SER A 211 25.20 -7.79 8.23
N GLU A 212 24.59 -6.69 8.62
CA GLU A 212 23.57 -6.70 9.67
C GLU A 212 22.22 -6.95 9.02
N LYS A 213 21.44 -7.90 9.54
CA LYS A 213 20.14 -8.30 8.99
C LYS A 213 19.07 -8.26 10.08
N VAL A 214 17.91 -7.70 9.75
CA VAL A 214 16.69 -7.80 10.55
C VAL A 214 15.60 -8.38 9.69
N THR A 215 14.80 -9.30 10.24
CA THR A 215 13.62 -9.87 9.58
C THR A 215 12.41 -9.63 10.46
N VAL A 216 11.33 -9.15 9.87
CA VAL A 216 10.05 -8.97 10.55
C VAL A 216 8.93 -9.58 9.72
N SER A 217 7.98 -10.22 10.39
CA SER A 217 6.76 -10.72 9.75
C SER A 217 5.74 -9.61 9.55
N TYR A 218 4.76 -9.83 8.68
CA TYR A 218 3.59 -8.95 8.61
C TYR A 218 2.86 -8.87 9.96
N GLN A 219 2.85 -9.96 10.74
CA GLN A 219 2.25 -9.95 12.08
C GLN A 219 3.02 -9.05 13.06
N ASP A 220 4.35 -9.04 13.00
CA ASP A 220 5.17 -8.12 13.79
C ASP A 220 4.93 -6.68 13.37
N TYR A 221 4.84 -6.43 12.06
CA TYR A 221 4.49 -5.14 11.51
C TYR A 221 3.14 -4.66 12.04
N MET A 222 2.09 -5.48 11.95
CA MET A 222 0.78 -5.15 12.48
C MET A 222 0.86 -4.87 13.99
N THR A 223 1.54 -5.72 14.76
CA THR A 223 1.71 -5.52 16.21
C THR A 223 2.44 -4.22 16.54
N HIS A 224 3.52 -3.89 15.82
CA HIS A 224 4.24 -2.64 15.99
C HIS A 224 3.38 -1.44 15.59
N TRP A 225 2.64 -1.56 14.50
CA TRP A 225 1.73 -0.53 14.01
C TRP A 225 0.65 -0.21 15.06
N HIS A 226 0.07 -1.26 15.67
CA HIS A 226 -0.85 -1.19 16.81
C HIS A 226 -0.24 -0.46 18.02
N LYS A 227 1.01 -0.78 18.37
CA LYS A 227 1.73 -0.14 19.50
C LYS A 227 2.08 1.31 19.23
N ARG A 228 2.64 1.62 18.05
CA ARG A 228 3.00 2.98 17.60
C ARG A 228 1.81 3.91 17.76
N MET A 229 0.64 3.37 17.50
CA MET A 229 -0.58 4.13 17.46
C MET A 229 -1.17 4.20 18.86
N ALA A 230 -1.26 3.13 19.66
CA ALA A 230 -1.64 3.25 21.07
C ALA A 230 -0.79 4.29 21.87
N ALA A 231 0.51 4.41 21.57
CA ALA A 231 1.41 5.33 22.27
C ALA A 231 1.13 6.82 22.02
N SER A 232 0.56 7.19 20.88
CA SER A 232 0.42 8.60 20.51
C SER A 232 -0.98 9.18 20.83
N CYS A 233 -1.89 8.31 21.31
CA CYS A 233 -3.16 8.68 21.96
C CYS A 233 -3.00 8.98 23.46
N CYS A 234 -1.92 8.55 24.11
CA CYS A 234 -1.65 8.82 25.53
C CYS A 234 -0.90 10.15 25.79
N GLY A 235 -0.54 10.90 24.76
CA GLY A 235 0.29 12.10 24.85
C GLY A 235 -0.47 13.42 24.67
N THR A 236 -1.45 13.75 25.51
CA THR A 236 -1.96 15.14 25.55
C THR A 236 -2.21 15.59 26.99
N LYS A 237 -1.24 16.32 27.54
CA LYS A 237 -1.39 17.06 28.80
C LYS A 237 -2.45 18.15 28.62
N LYS A 238 -3.42 18.18 29.54
CA LYS A 238 -4.40 19.26 29.71
C LYS A 238 -3.68 20.60 29.88
N GLN A 239 -3.93 21.56 28.99
CA GLN A 239 -3.70 22.98 29.27
C GLN A 239 -5.05 23.70 29.30
N LYS A 240 -5.24 24.44 30.39
CA LYS A 240 -6.47 25.09 30.84
C LYS A 240 -6.95 26.14 29.83
N LEU A 241 -8.26 26.20 29.64
CA LEU A 241 -8.97 27.37 29.12
C LEU A 241 -8.62 28.60 29.97
N ASN A 242 -8.44 29.75 29.31
CA ASN A 242 -8.85 31.04 29.83
C ASN A 242 -9.30 31.92 28.65
N ASP A 243 -10.46 32.56 28.87
CA ASP A 243 -11.13 33.55 28.02
C ASP A 243 -10.26 34.74 27.64
N SER A 244 -10.49 35.33 26.46
CA SER A 244 -11.12 36.66 26.31
C SER A 244 -11.09 37.22 24.87
N SER A 245 -12.30 37.63 24.43
CA SER A 245 -12.67 38.73 23.52
C SER A 245 -11.67 39.33 22.50
N SER A 246 -12.06 39.37 21.22
CA SER A 246 -12.49 40.59 20.50
C SER A 246 -12.54 40.39 18.97
N ILE A 247 -13.59 40.91 18.34
CA ILE A 247 -13.81 40.99 16.89
C ILE A 247 -13.34 42.38 16.42
N PRO A 248 -12.71 42.50 15.24
CA PRO A 248 -13.29 43.42 14.26
C PRO A 248 -13.32 42.87 12.82
N ARG A 249 -14.32 43.38 12.09
CA ARG A 249 -14.65 43.12 10.67
C ARG A 249 -13.66 43.82 9.74
N ASN A 250 -13.42 43.26 8.55
CA ASN A 250 -13.35 44.03 7.31
C ASN A 250 -13.65 43.17 6.07
N ASN A 251 -14.28 43.83 5.10
CA ASN A 251 -15.02 43.30 3.95
C ASN A 251 -14.14 42.99 2.73
N PRO A 252 -14.69 42.39 1.65
CA PRO A 252 -14.00 41.44 0.77
C PRO A 252 -13.32 42.09 -0.43
N VAL A 253 -12.27 41.44 -0.94
CA VAL A 253 -11.75 41.70 -2.29
C VAL A 253 -11.88 40.44 -3.12
N SER A 254 -12.66 40.57 -4.19
CA SER A 254 -12.89 39.63 -5.27
C SER A 254 -11.63 39.36 -6.09
N LEU A 255 -11.37 38.09 -6.37
CA LEU A 255 -10.67 37.65 -7.58
C LEU A 255 -11.33 36.36 -8.06
N GLN A 256 -12.27 36.53 -8.99
CA GLN A 256 -12.72 35.46 -9.87
C GLN A 256 -11.57 35.13 -10.83
N ASN A 257 -11.22 33.85 -10.90
CA ASN A 257 -10.90 33.15 -12.14
C ASN A 257 -10.88 31.64 -11.81
N GLY A 258 -12.08 31.08 -11.75
CA GLY A 258 -12.31 29.67 -11.52
C GLY A 258 -12.07 28.86 -12.79
N ILE A 259 -10.98 28.10 -12.81
CA ILE A 259 -10.93 26.84 -13.54
C ILE A 259 -11.56 25.81 -12.61
N HIS A 260 -12.89 25.66 -12.67
CA HIS A 260 -13.61 24.62 -11.94
C HIS A 260 -13.46 23.30 -12.69
N ILE A 261 -12.32 22.65 -12.50
CA ILE A 261 -12.20 21.20 -12.65
C ILE A 261 -11.79 20.66 -11.28
N ARG A 262 -12.78 20.38 -10.44
CA ARG A 262 -12.61 19.53 -9.26
C ARG A 262 -13.74 18.52 -9.26
N SER A 263 -13.57 17.42 -9.96
CA SER A 263 -14.21 16.16 -9.55
C SER A 263 -13.46 15.69 -8.31
N SER A 264 -13.72 16.33 -7.17
CA SER A 264 -13.21 15.88 -5.88
C SER A 264 -13.86 14.54 -5.58
N ILE A 265 -13.06 13.48 -5.53
CA ILE A 265 -13.47 12.15 -5.09
C ILE A 265 -14.12 12.30 -3.71
N ILE A 266 -15.41 11.95 -3.60
CA ILE A 266 -16.18 12.12 -2.36
C ILE A 266 -16.01 10.89 -1.48
N VAL A 267 -16.02 9.69 -2.09
CA VAL A 267 -15.85 8.45 -1.34
C VAL A 267 -14.43 8.29 -0.86
N GLN A 268 -14.29 8.03 0.44
CA GLN A 268 -13.01 7.86 1.08
C GLN A 268 -13.05 6.57 1.90
N PRO A 269 -11.95 5.78 1.99
CA PRO A 269 -11.87 4.61 2.86
C PRO A 269 -12.35 4.90 4.28
N GLU A 270 -12.12 6.13 4.76
CA GLU A 270 -12.59 6.71 6.01
C GLU A 270 -14.04 6.42 6.35
N MET A 271 -14.90 6.44 5.33
CA MET A 271 -16.34 6.21 5.47
C MET A 271 -16.65 4.76 5.80
N GLY A 272 -16.00 3.81 5.10
CA GLY A 272 -16.13 2.39 5.38
C GLY A 272 -15.55 2.04 6.75
N PHE A 273 -14.45 2.66 7.12
CA PHE A 273 -13.87 2.50 8.44
C PHE A 273 -14.76 3.03 9.56
N TYR A 274 -15.44 4.16 9.35
CA TYR A 274 -16.44 4.66 10.30
C TYR A 274 -17.63 3.68 10.44
N CYS A 275 -18.04 3.02 9.35
CA CYS A 275 -19.07 1.98 9.43
C CYS A 275 -18.61 0.79 10.29
N PHE A 276 -17.33 0.39 10.20
CA PHE A 276 -16.76 -0.61 11.08
C PHE A 276 -16.62 -0.13 12.54
N ASP A 277 -16.26 1.14 12.80
CA ASP A 277 -16.28 1.71 14.15
C ASP A 277 -17.68 1.56 14.77
N VAL A 278 -18.73 1.88 14.00
CA VAL A 278 -20.14 1.75 14.43
C VAL A 278 -20.50 0.29 14.70
N LEU A 279 -20.17 -0.61 13.78
CA LEU A 279 -20.43 -2.04 13.93
C LEU A 279 -19.73 -2.60 15.17
N TYR A 280 -18.46 -2.26 15.37
CA TYR A 280 -17.64 -2.72 16.48
C TYR A 280 -18.20 -2.24 17.83
N CYS A 281 -18.48 -0.94 17.96
CA CYS A 281 -19.11 -0.41 19.18
C CYS A 281 -20.41 -1.13 19.50
N GLN A 282 -21.24 -1.40 18.50
CA GLN A 282 -22.53 -2.03 18.70
C GLN A 282 -22.41 -3.52 19.10
N LEU A 283 -21.49 -4.27 18.48
CA LEU A 283 -21.24 -5.67 18.85
C LEU A 283 -20.63 -5.83 20.26
N HIS A 284 -19.80 -4.88 20.67
CA HIS A 284 -19.17 -4.86 22.00
C HIS A 284 -19.96 -4.09 23.06
N GLN A 285 -21.14 -3.56 22.72
CA GLN A 285 -21.99 -2.76 23.61
C GLN A 285 -21.27 -1.52 24.20
N LEU A 286 -20.45 -0.88 23.39
CA LEU A 286 -19.73 0.36 23.72
C LEU A 286 -20.54 1.59 23.31
N ASP A 287 -20.14 2.75 23.84
CA ASP A 287 -20.68 4.04 23.41
C ASP A 287 -20.47 4.25 21.90
N PRO A 288 -21.40 4.94 21.21
CA PRO A 288 -21.27 5.24 19.79
C PRO A 288 -19.95 5.95 19.45
N PRO A 289 -19.34 5.64 18.29
CA PRO A 289 -18.07 6.26 17.93
C PRO A 289 -18.23 7.77 17.74
N LYS A 290 -17.16 8.51 18.06
CA LYS A 290 -17.10 9.95 17.86
C LYS A 290 -17.37 10.31 16.38
N PRO A 291 -17.92 11.50 16.09
CA PRO A 291 -18.09 11.95 14.72
C PRO A 291 -16.78 11.86 13.93
N PRO A 292 -16.82 11.36 12.69
CA PRO A 292 -15.62 11.18 11.88
C PRO A 292 -15.12 12.52 11.31
N ASN A 293 -13.84 12.58 10.96
CA ASN A 293 -13.17 13.77 10.45
C ASN A 293 -13.12 13.82 8.91
N PHE A 294 -14.28 13.63 8.27
CA PHE A 294 -14.48 13.85 6.83
C PHE A 294 -15.72 14.70 6.59
N SER A 295 -15.95 15.15 5.34
CA SER A 295 -17.09 16.02 5.00
C SER A 295 -18.41 15.46 5.54
N ASN A 296 -19.23 16.34 6.13
CA ASN A 296 -20.58 15.98 6.56
C ASN A 296 -21.65 16.50 5.59
N GLU A 297 -21.31 16.69 4.33
CA GLU A 297 -22.27 17.01 3.27
C GLU A 297 -23.38 15.95 3.19
N ALA A 298 -24.52 16.33 2.63
CA ALA A 298 -25.67 15.46 2.53
C ALA A 298 -25.72 14.76 1.16
N PHE A 299 -25.74 13.44 1.15
CA PHE A 299 -25.87 12.64 -0.06
C PHE A 299 -26.83 11.47 0.14
N PRO A 300 -27.50 10.99 -0.91
CA PRO A 300 -28.09 9.67 -0.90
C PRO A 300 -26.98 8.62 -0.84
N LEU A 301 -27.12 7.62 0.04
CA LEU A 301 -26.05 6.68 0.32
C LEU A 301 -26.54 5.29 0.69
N PHE A 302 -25.71 4.29 0.44
CA PHE A 302 -25.94 2.89 0.81
C PHE A 302 -24.72 2.33 1.54
N VAL A 303 -25.00 1.54 2.58
CA VAL A 303 -23.99 0.73 3.27
C VAL A 303 -24.28 -0.74 3.01
N THR A 304 -23.27 -1.45 2.52
CA THR A 304 -23.36 -2.86 2.14
C THR A 304 -22.32 -3.67 2.88
N TRP A 305 -22.74 -4.71 3.59
CA TRP A 305 -21.87 -5.71 4.20
C TRP A 305 -21.77 -6.93 3.30
N THR A 306 -20.56 -7.42 3.10
CA THR A 306 -20.29 -8.70 2.42
C THR A 306 -19.33 -9.53 3.26
N ILE A 307 -19.33 -10.85 3.08
CA ILE A 307 -18.52 -11.77 3.86
C ILE A 307 -17.80 -12.79 2.98
N GLY A 308 -16.57 -13.14 3.37
CA GLY A 308 -15.79 -14.19 2.70
C GLY A 308 -15.10 -13.72 1.44
N LYS A 309 -14.42 -14.66 0.76
CA LYS A 309 -13.64 -14.39 -0.47
C LYS A 309 -14.54 -14.20 -1.69
N ASP A 310 -15.72 -14.79 -1.66
CA ASP A 310 -16.77 -14.70 -2.67
C ASP A 310 -17.63 -13.44 -2.53
N MET A 311 -17.33 -12.57 -1.56
CA MET A 311 -18.03 -11.30 -1.32
C MET A 311 -19.55 -11.50 -1.17
N ARG A 312 -19.96 -12.60 -0.52
CA ARG A 312 -21.38 -12.93 -0.36
C ARG A 312 -22.10 -11.83 0.43
N LEU A 313 -23.22 -11.35 -0.10
CA LEU A 313 -24.02 -10.30 0.53
C LEU A 313 -24.49 -10.70 1.94
N ARG A 314 -24.25 -9.81 2.90
CA ARG A 314 -24.55 -10.00 4.32
C ARG A 314 -25.51 -8.94 4.90
N GLY A 315 -25.70 -7.86 4.17
CA GLY A 315 -26.68 -6.80 4.45
C GLY A 315 -26.49 -5.64 3.48
N CYS A 316 -27.55 -4.95 3.08
CA CYS A 316 -27.46 -3.74 2.26
C CYS A 316 -28.68 -2.86 2.46
N ILE A 317 -28.49 -1.70 3.10
CA ILE A 317 -29.55 -0.73 3.36
C ILE A 317 -28.99 0.68 3.12
N GLY A 318 -29.84 1.59 2.67
CA GLY A 318 -29.50 2.97 2.36
C GLY A 318 -30.72 3.80 2.03
N THR A 319 -30.48 4.96 1.41
CA THR A 319 -31.51 5.94 1.08
C THR A 319 -31.25 6.64 -0.25
N PHE A 320 -32.35 7.04 -0.90
CA PHE A 320 -32.33 7.95 -2.06
C PHE A 320 -32.52 9.41 -1.66
N ASN A 321 -32.85 9.70 -0.40
CA ASN A 321 -32.92 11.05 0.12
C ASN A 321 -31.55 11.46 0.62
N ALA A 322 -31.15 12.70 0.36
CA ALA A 322 -29.89 13.20 0.86
C ALA A 322 -29.87 13.20 2.39
N MET A 323 -28.89 12.52 2.97
CA MET A 323 -28.64 12.51 4.41
C MET A 323 -27.20 12.92 4.68
N HIS A 324 -27.00 13.69 5.74
CA HIS A 324 -25.67 14.04 6.22
C HIS A 324 -24.84 12.77 6.43
N LEU A 325 -23.66 12.70 5.80
CA LEU A 325 -22.82 11.50 5.75
C LEU A 325 -22.58 10.88 7.14
N HIS A 326 -22.33 11.68 8.17
CA HIS A 326 -22.04 11.15 9.51
C HIS A 326 -23.23 10.42 10.12
N ALA A 327 -24.43 11.01 9.99
CA ALA A 327 -25.66 10.43 10.51
C ALA A 327 -26.10 9.22 9.67
N GLY A 328 -26.10 9.37 8.34
CA GLY A 328 -26.52 8.32 7.42
C GLY A 328 -25.60 7.10 7.45
N LEU A 329 -24.27 7.28 7.50
CA LEU A 329 -23.35 6.15 7.63
C LEU A 329 -23.53 5.41 8.96
N ARG A 330 -23.75 6.13 10.05
CA ARG A 330 -24.03 5.51 11.35
C ARG A 330 -25.32 4.70 11.32
N GLU A 331 -26.40 5.32 10.85
CA GLU A 331 -27.71 4.69 10.77
C GLU A 331 -27.70 3.46 9.86
N TYR A 332 -27.14 3.59 8.66
CA TYR A 332 -27.18 2.52 7.68
C TYR A 332 -26.12 1.44 7.90
N ALA A 333 -24.99 1.73 8.56
CA ALA A 333 -24.09 0.69 9.06
C ALA A 333 -24.81 -0.22 10.07
N THR A 334 -25.48 0.37 11.06
CA THR A 334 -26.28 -0.36 12.06
C THR A 334 -27.45 -1.10 11.41
N THR A 335 -28.24 -0.41 10.58
CA THR A 335 -29.48 -0.98 10.04
C THR A 335 -29.18 -2.12 9.07
N SER A 336 -28.18 -1.96 8.19
CA SER A 336 -27.78 -3.04 7.26
C SER A 336 -27.14 -4.23 7.97
N ALA A 337 -26.47 -4.04 9.11
CA ALA A 337 -25.84 -5.13 9.86
C ALA A 337 -26.83 -5.93 10.73
N PHE A 338 -27.85 -5.27 11.30
CA PHE A 338 -28.67 -5.86 12.36
C PHE A 338 -30.17 -5.89 12.09
N LYS A 339 -30.66 -5.09 11.13
CA LYS A 339 -32.11 -4.89 10.88
C LYS A 339 -32.53 -5.20 9.44
N ASP A 340 -31.61 -5.68 8.61
CA ASP A 340 -31.93 -6.15 7.26
C ASP A 340 -32.64 -7.51 7.35
N SER A 341 -33.96 -7.52 7.21
CA SER A 341 -34.81 -8.71 7.44
C SER A 341 -34.50 -9.92 6.56
N ARG A 342 -33.70 -9.73 5.50
CA ARG A 342 -33.24 -10.81 4.62
C ARG A 342 -32.12 -11.64 5.23
N PHE A 343 -31.47 -11.15 6.28
CA PHE A 343 -30.30 -11.77 6.89
C PHE A 343 -30.38 -11.78 8.42
N ASN A 344 -29.76 -12.77 9.06
CA ASN A 344 -29.60 -12.76 10.51
C ASN A 344 -28.69 -11.60 10.94
N PRO A 345 -28.77 -11.06 12.16
CA PRO A 345 -27.83 -10.05 12.65
C PRO A 345 -26.37 -10.49 12.51
N ILE A 346 -25.46 -9.58 12.13
CA ILE A 346 -24.01 -9.85 12.07
C ILE A 346 -23.47 -10.13 13.48
N THR A 347 -22.54 -11.08 13.59
CA THR A 347 -21.92 -11.49 14.87
C THR A 347 -20.43 -11.13 14.98
N LEU A 348 -19.88 -11.16 16.19
CA LEU A 348 -18.45 -10.90 16.45
C LEU A 348 -17.51 -11.82 15.66
N GLU A 349 -17.87 -13.10 15.51
CA GLU A 349 -17.06 -14.10 14.81
C GLU A 349 -16.98 -13.84 13.29
N GLU A 350 -17.92 -13.09 12.74
CA GLU A 350 -17.93 -12.74 11.33
C GLU A 350 -16.95 -11.61 11.02
N LEU A 351 -16.61 -10.76 12.00
CA LEU A 351 -15.79 -9.55 11.82
C LEU A 351 -14.54 -9.79 10.94
N PRO A 352 -13.67 -10.78 11.20
CA PRO A 352 -12.44 -10.96 10.44
C PRO A 352 -12.64 -11.25 8.94
N ARG A 353 -13.86 -11.63 8.53
CA ARG A 353 -14.20 -12.01 7.16
C ARG A 353 -15.09 -10.97 6.46
N LEU A 354 -15.46 -9.91 7.15
CA LEU A 354 -16.36 -8.88 6.61
C LEU A 354 -15.64 -7.88 5.73
N HIS A 355 -16.39 -7.37 4.77
CA HIS A 355 -16.08 -6.17 4.02
C HIS A 355 -17.28 -5.24 4.07
N VAL A 356 -17.02 -3.94 4.04
CA VAL A 356 -18.06 -2.92 3.93
C VAL A 356 -17.84 -2.08 2.69
N SER A 357 -18.91 -1.90 1.91
CA SER A 357 -18.95 -0.96 0.81
C SER A 357 -19.84 0.22 1.17
N VAL A 358 -19.33 1.43 0.94
CA VAL A 358 -20.09 2.67 1.02
C VAL A 358 -20.27 3.19 -0.40
N SER A 359 -21.52 3.35 -0.81
CA SER A 359 -21.90 3.91 -2.11
C SER A 359 -22.57 5.27 -1.93
N ILE A 360 -22.00 6.30 -2.55
CA ILE A 360 -22.55 7.66 -2.56
C ILE A 360 -23.14 7.93 -3.95
N LEU A 361 -24.43 8.27 -4.00
CA LEU A 361 -25.16 8.47 -5.24
C LEU A 361 -25.16 9.93 -5.64
N ARG A 362 -24.90 10.21 -6.92
CA ARG A 362 -24.74 11.55 -7.47
C ARG A 362 -25.31 11.66 -8.87
N HIS A 363 -25.38 12.89 -9.38
CA HIS A 363 -25.74 13.18 -10.77
C HIS A 363 -27.07 12.54 -11.16
N PHE A 364 -28.11 12.77 -10.35
CA PHE A 364 -29.47 12.32 -10.68
C PHE A 364 -29.99 13.14 -11.85
N GLU A 365 -30.33 12.45 -12.93
CA GLU A 365 -30.86 13.02 -14.15
C GLU A 365 -32.12 12.23 -14.56
N ASP A 366 -33.18 12.93 -14.93
CA ASP A 366 -34.34 12.28 -15.54
C ASP A 366 -33.94 11.82 -16.95
N GLY A 367 -34.14 10.53 -17.23
CA GLY A 367 -33.88 9.94 -18.54
C GLY A 367 -35.00 10.30 -19.51
N ALA A 368 -34.65 10.44 -20.79
CA ALA A 368 -35.61 10.67 -21.87
C ALA A 368 -36.58 9.50 -22.04
N ASP A 369 -36.10 8.27 -21.85
CA ASP A 369 -36.89 7.04 -21.86
C ASP A 369 -36.26 5.95 -20.98
N TYR A 370 -36.88 4.77 -20.92
CA TYR A 370 -36.46 3.65 -20.07
C TYR A 370 -35.11 3.00 -20.48
N LEU A 371 -34.57 3.36 -21.65
CA LEU A 371 -33.26 2.94 -22.16
C LEU A 371 -32.21 4.07 -22.06
N ASP A 372 -32.57 5.26 -21.58
CA ASP A 372 -31.66 6.41 -21.50
C ASP A 372 -30.70 6.33 -20.29
N TRP A 373 -29.88 5.29 -20.27
CA TRP A 373 -28.84 5.04 -19.27
C TRP A 373 -27.78 4.09 -19.85
N VAL A 374 -26.66 3.91 -19.16
CA VAL A 374 -25.52 3.14 -19.68
C VAL A 374 -25.14 2.09 -18.65
N ILE A 375 -25.13 0.82 -19.07
CA ILE A 375 -24.78 -0.31 -18.22
C ILE A 375 -23.35 -0.12 -17.69
N GLY A 376 -23.17 -0.32 -16.38
CA GLY A 376 -21.89 -0.13 -15.71
C GLY A 376 -21.52 1.30 -15.35
N VAL A 377 -22.26 2.28 -15.88
CA VAL A 377 -22.03 3.70 -15.57
C VAL A 377 -23.15 4.22 -14.68
N HIS A 378 -24.40 3.91 -15.04
CA HIS A 378 -25.59 4.46 -14.40
C HIS A 378 -26.30 3.43 -13.53
N GLY A 379 -26.64 3.84 -12.31
CA GLY A 379 -27.72 3.25 -11.55
C GLY A 379 -29.05 3.84 -12.04
N ILE A 380 -30.13 3.10 -11.85
CA ILE A 380 -31.44 3.47 -12.37
C ILE A 380 -32.50 3.35 -11.29
N ARG A 381 -33.26 4.43 -11.08
CA ARG A 381 -34.49 4.44 -10.30
C ARG A 381 -35.66 4.59 -11.24
N ILE A 382 -36.56 3.62 -11.24
CA ILE A 382 -37.82 3.70 -11.99
C ILE A 382 -38.96 4.03 -11.05
N GLU A 383 -39.89 4.83 -11.55
CA GLU A 383 -41.20 5.08 -10.95
C GLU A 383 -42.27 4.54 -11.90
N PHE A 384 -43.21 3.78 -11.34
CA PHE A 384 -44.28 3.12 -12.09
C PHE A 384 -45.52 2.92 -11.22
N HIS A 385 -46.65 2.60 -11.86
CA HIS A 385 -47.86 2.17 -11.15
C HIS A 385 -47.96 0.65 -11.22
N ASN A 386 -48.22 0.01 -10.08
CA ASN A 386 -48.50 -1.41 -10.07
C ASN A 386 -49.94 -1.70 -10.54
N GLU A 387 -50.31 -2.98 -10.59
CA GLU A 387 -51.62 -3.45 -11.09
C GLU A 387 -52.80 -2.94 -10.25
N LYS A 388 -52.54 -2.48 -9.02
CA LYS A 388 -53.52 -1.87 -8.13
C LYS A 388 -53.60 -0.35 -8.29
N GLY A 389 -52.90 0.23 -9.28
CA GLY A 389 -52.80 1.67 -9.48
C GLY A 389 -51.96 2.38 -8.42
N ASN A 390 -51.20 1.66 -7.58
CA ASN A 390 -50.36 2.28 -6.57
C ASN A 390 -49.01 2.66 -7.17
N LYS A 391 -48.59 3.90 -6.93
CA LYS A 391 -47.25 4.37 -7.29
C LYS A 391 -46.18 3.58 -6.52
N ARG A 392 -45.20 3.07 -7.24
CA ARG A 392 -44.05 2.29 -6.76
C ARG A 392 -42.77 2.85 -7.32
N THR A 393 -41.69 2.63 -6.59
CA THR A 393 -40.34 2.90 -7.05
C THR A 393 -39.48 1.68 -6.84
N ALA A 394 -38.50 1.50 -7.72
CA ALA A 394 -37.50 0.46 -7.59
C ALA A 394 -36.17 1.00 -8.12
N THR A 395 -35.08 0.56 -7.49
CA THR A 395 -33.76 1.01 -7.87
C THR A 395 -32.73 -0.13 -7.98
N TYR A 396 -31.84 -0.01 -8.96
CA TYR A 396 -30.57 -0.75 -9.03
C TYR A 396 -29.37 0.18 -9.07
N LEU A 397 -28.29 -0.23 -8.39
CA LEU A 397 -26.96 0.39 -8.48
C LEU A 397 -26.29 0.05 -9.83
N PRO A 398 -25.28 0.83 -10.28
CA PRO A 398 -24.63 0.60 -11.58
C PRO A 398 -24.10 -0.82 -11.81
N ASP A 399 -23.60 -1.46 -10.74
CA ASP A 399 -22.93 -2.77 -10.82
C ASP A 399 -23.91 -3.93 -11.14
N VAL A 400 -25.21 -3.79 -10.82
CA VAL A 400 -26.15 -4.92 -10.83
C VAL A 400 -26.34 -5.52 -12.22
N ALA A 401 -26.51 -4.69 -13.25
CA ALA A 401 -26.73 -5.18 -14.61
C ALA A 401 -25.49 -5.92 -15.16
N ILE A 402 -24.29 -5.45 -14.81
CA ILE A 402 -23.03 -6.11 -15.18
C ILE A 402 -22.92 -7.45 -14.48
N GLU A 403 -23.12 -7.49 -13.16
CA GLU A 403 -22.97 -8.71 -12.35
C GLU A 403 -23.93 -9.82 -12.80
N GLN A 404 -25.11 -9.46 -13.31
CA GLN A 404 -26.11 -10.41 -13.79
C GLN A 404 -26.00 -10.71 -15.29
N GLY A 405 -25.15 -10.00 -16.03
CA GLY A 405 -25.06 -10.10 -17.49
C GLY A 405 -26.35 -9.67 -18.21
N TRP A 406 -27.12 -8.74 -17.61
CA TRP A 406 -28.37 -8.26 -18.17
C TRP A 406 -28.16 -7.11 -19.15
N ASN A 407 -28.91 -7.11 -20.25
CA ASN A 407 -29.07 -5.92 -21.08
C ASN A 407 -30.06 -4.93 -20.44
N GLN A 408 -30.26 -3.76 -21.06
CA GLN A 408 -31.10 -2.70 -20.48
C GLN A 408 -32.55 -3.13 -20.28
N VAL A 409 -33.13 -3.82 -21.27
CA VAL A 409 -34.52 -4.30 -21.20
C VAL A 409 -34.69 -5.33 -20.10
N GLN A 410 -33.79 -6.31 -20.04
CA GLN A 410 -33.79 -7.34 -18.98
C GLN A 410 -33.64 -6.72 -17.59
N THR A 411 -32.80 -5.68 -17.47
CA THR A 411 -32.61 -4.96 -16.21
C THR A 411 -33.88 -4.24 -15.78
N ILE A 412 -34.56 -3.55 -16.69
CA ILE A 412 -35.82 -2.85 -16.43
C ILE A 412 -36.93 -3.82 -16.02
N ASP A 413 -37.06 -4.93 -16.74
CA ASP A 413 -38.04 -5.96 -16.43
C ASP A 413 -37.78 -6.56 -15.04
N SER A 414 -36.54 -6.92 -14.73
CA SER A 414 -36.14 -7.39 -13.39
C SER A 414 -36.44 -6.36 -12.31
N LEU A 415 -36.18 -5.08 -12.60
CA LEU A 415 -36.38 -3.99 -11.66
C LEU A 415 -37.86 -3.74 -11.34
N LEU A 416 -38.74 -3.88 -12.34
CA LEU A 416 -40.20 -3.85 -12.15
C LEU A 416 -40.67 -4.95 -11.19
N HIS A 417 -40.21 -6.19 -11.41
CA HIS A 417 -40.55 -7.32 -10.55
C HIS A 417 -40.04 -7.12 -9.12
N LYS A 418 -38.80 -6.61 -8.97
CA LYS A 418 -38.25 -6.22 -7.68
C LYS A 418 -39.09 -5.15 -6.97
N GLY A 419 -39.62 -4.19 -7.73
CA GLY A 419 -40.54 -3.15 -7.25
C GLY A 419 -41.94 -3.66 -6.89
N GLY A 420 -42.20 -4.96 -7.07
CA GLY A 420 -43.46 -5.61 -6.72
C GLY A 420 -44.50 -5.63 -7.85
N TYR A 421 -44.11 -5.36 -9.09
CA TYR A 421 -44.95 -5.65 -10.26
C TYR A 421 -44.98 -7.16 -10.52
N LYS A 422 -46.17 -7.75 -10.69
CA LYS A 422 -46.37 -9.19 -10.91
C LYS A 422 -47.03 -9.50 -12.26
N GLY A 423 -47.47 -8.48 -13.00
CA GLY A 423 -48.09 -8.59 -14.31
C GLY A 423 -47.08 -8.81 -15.45
N LEU A 424 -47.61 -8.94 -16.67
CA LEU A 424 -46.80 -9.03 -17.88
C LEU A 424 -46.17 -7.68 -18.21
N VAL A 425 -44.85 -7.65 -18.42
CA VAL A 425 -44.13 -6.41 -18.79
C VAL A 425 -44.26 -6.14 -20.29
N THR A 426 -45.19 -5.25 -20.65
CA THR A 426 -45.46 -4.85 -22.05
C THR A 426 -44.56 -3.69 -22.50
N PRO A 427 -44.39 -3.48 -23.82
CA PRO A 427 -43.68 -2.31 -24.34
C PRO A 427 -44.28 -0.97 -23.89
N ASP A 428 -45.60 -0.88 -23.79
CA ASP A 428 -46.28 0.33 -23.31
C ASP A 428 -46.01 0.60 -21.83
N LEU A 429 -45.96 -0.45 -21.01
CA LEU A 429 -45.56 -0.31 -19.61
C LEU A 429 -44.13 0.24 -19.52
N ARG A 430 -43.18 -0.31 -20.30
CA ARG A 430 -41.79 0.18 -20.32
C ARG A 430 -41.72 1.66 -20.73
N ARG A 431 -42.48 2.06 -21.76
CA ARG A 431 -42.56 3.46 -22.21
C ARG A 431 -43.22 4.39 -21.19
N SER A 432 -44.07 3.86 -20.32
CA SER A 432 -44.72 4.65 -19.25
C SER A 432 -43.84 4.90 -18.02
N LEU A 433 -42.68 4.24 -17.92
CA LEU A 433 -41.79 4.38 -16.77
C LEU A 433 -41.18 5.78 -16.73
N LYS A 434 -41.24 6.42 -15.57
CA LYS A 434 -40.34 7.54 -15.30
C LYS A 434 -39.01 6.99 -14.79
N LEU A 435 -37.97 7.11 -15.62
CA LEU A 435 -36.61 6.69 -15.27
C LEU A 435 -35.80 7.89 -14.81
N THR A 436 -35.15 7.77 -13.65
CA THR A 436 -34.08 8.67 -13.21
C THR A 436 -32.80 7.85 -13.19
N ARG A 437 -31.79 8.26 -13.97
CA ARG A 437 -30.44 7.69 -13.91
C ARG A 437 -29.59 8.46 -12.93
N TYR A 438 -28.59 7.81 -12.38
CA TYR A 438 -27.61 8.44 -11.49
C TYR A 438 -26.27 7.72 -11.57
N GLN A 439 -25.20 8.36 -11.15
CA GLN A 439 -23.89 7.75 -10.98
C GLN A 439 -23.65 7.43 -9.51
N SER A 440 -22.79 6.47 -9.23
CA SER A 440 -22.36 6.21 -7.85
C SER A 440 -20.86 6.11 -7.74
N GLU A 441 -20.32 6.78 -6.74
CA GLU A 441 -18.97 6.53 -6.27
C GLU A 441 -19.04 5.46 -5.18
N LYS A 442 -18.15 4.45 -5.21
CA LYS A 442 -18.15 3.33 -4.26
C LYS A 442 -16.75 3.10 -3.73
N VAL A 443 -16.65 2.95 -2.41
CA VAL A 443 -15.43 2.48 -1.74
C VAL A 443 -15.76 1.18 -1.01
N THR A 444 -14.85 0.20 -1.08
CA THR A 444 -14.96 -1.04 -0.32
C THR A 444 -13.71 -1.22 0.52
N VAL A 445 -13.89 -1.50 1.80
CA VAL A 445 -12.80 -1.80 2.74
C VAL A 445 -13.09 -3.10 3.45
N SER A 446 -12.07 -3.93 3.63
CA SER A 446 -12.13 -5.14 4.44
C SER A 446 -12.03 -4.81 5.93
N TYR A 447 -12.44 -5.75 6.78
CA TYR A 447 -12.16 -5.66 8.21
C TYR A 447 -10.65 -5.60 8.47
N GLN A 448 -9.85 -6.28 7.64
CA GLN A 448 -8.40 -6.20 7.71
C GLN A 448 -7.90 -4.78 7.46
N ASP A 449 -8.44 -4.08 6.46
CA ASP A 449 -8.12 -2.66 6.20
C ASP A 449 -8.55 -1.78 7.38
N TYR A 450 -9.71 -2.07 8.00
CA TYR A 450 -10.22 -1.34 9.15
C TYR A 450 -9.34 -1.49 10.38
N ILE A 451 -8.93 -2.72 10.70
CA ILE A 451 -7.93 -2.98 11.73
C ILE A 451 -6.64 -2.26 11.36
N THR A 452 -6.20 -2.34 10.10
CA THR A 452 -5.06 -1.58 9.53
C THR A 452 -5.33 -0.07 9.39
N ARG A 453 -6.43 0.48 9.92
CA ARG A 453 -6.61 1.93 10.16
C ARG A 453 -6.71 2.25 11.64
N TRP A 454 -7.44 1.45 12.41
CA TRP A 454 -7.74 1.75 13.81
C TRP A 454 -6.45 1.83 14.62
N HIS A 455 -5.54 0.93 14.29
CA HIS A 455 -4.18 0.94 14.78
C HIS A 455 -3.29 1.97 14.06
N GLY A 456 -3.88 2.98 13.43
CA GLY A 456 -3.33 4.01 12.51
C GLY A 456 -3.79 5.42 12.81
N LYS A 457 -4.83 5.51 13.64
CA LYS A 457 -5.46 6.73 14.16
C LYS A 457 -5.16 6.98 15.61
N THR A 458 -4.50 6.04 16.28
CA THR A 458 -4.05 6.29 17.64
C THR A 458 -2.73 7.09 17.65
N CYS A 459 -2.08 7.38 16.51
CA CYS A 459 -1.05 8.44 16.42
C CYS A 459 -1.56 9.87 16.27
#